data_AF-D7BVF8-F1
#
_entry.id   AF-D7BVF8-F1
#
_cell.length_a   1.000
_cell.length_b   1.000
_cell.length_c   1.000
_cell.angle_alpha   90.00
_cell.angle_beta   90.00
_cell.angle_gamma   90.00
#
_symmetry.space_group_name_H-M   'P 1'
#
loop_
_entity.id
_entity.type
_entity.pdbx_description
1 polymer ?
#
loop_
_entity_poly.entity_id
_entity_poly.type
_entity_poly.pdbx_seq_one_letter_code
_entity_poly.pdbx_strand_id
1 'polypeptide(L)'
;MAGQRFVFLDPDGASEEWIHVVVEAATGVSYQQQYGGTACRQGWVEGYLVPVYAPDELDGLCEMFEGHFRGAGTWNHQWTADELAKLREIVAGVTFWACDGTNEEPRPLRLDEGRLAEADEAWIPVTTPDGPGVLLWCNSD
;
A
#
# COMPACT_ATOMS: atom_id res chain seq x y z
N MET A 1 -18.96 23.99 -5.62
CA MET A 1 -17.82 23.06 -5.60
C MET A 1 -18.01 22.18 -4.39
N ALA A 2 -18.18 20.87 -4.58
CA ALA A 2 -18.12 19.96 -3.44
C ALA A 2 -16.67 19.99 -2.94
N GLY A 3 -16.45 20.25 -1.65
CA GLY A 3 -15.11 20.26 -1.07
C GLY A 3 -14.47 18.87 -1.15
N GLN A 4 -13.13 18.84 -1.16
CA GLN A 4 -12.36 17.61 -1.06
C GLN A 4 -12.79 16.83 0.19
N ARG A 5 -13.06 15.53 0.02
CA ARG A 5 -13.46 14.63 1.11
C ARG A 5 -12.24 13.82 1.54
N PHE A 6 -12.12 13.61 2.84
CA PHE A 6 -11.06 12.79 3.40
C PHE A 6 -11.66 11.57 4.08
N VAL A 7 -11.07 10.40 3.82
CA VAL A 7 -11.40 9.12 4.45
C VAL A 7 -10.17 8.63 5.17
N PHE A 8 -10.25 8.44 6.49
CA PHE A 8 -9.17 7.83 7.25
C PHE A 8 -9.39 6.32 7.26
N LEU A 9 -8.40 5.55 6.80
CA LEU A 9 -8.61 4.11 6.51
C LEU A 9 -8.73 3.24 7.75
N ASP A 10 -8.02 3.61 8.80
CA ASP A 10 -8.02 2.84 10.04
C ASP A 10 -7.98 3.78 11.25
N PRO A 11 -9.09 4.51 11.53
CA PRO A 11 -9.10 5.57 12.54
C PRO A 11 -9.03 5.03 13.96
N ASP A 12 -9.35 3.75 14.16
CA ASP A 12 -9.36 3.08 15.46
C ASP A 12 -8.37 1.91 15.56
N GLY A 13 -7.60 1.60 14.50
CA GLY A 13 -6.56 0.58 14.50
C GLY A 13 -7.10 -0.86 14.45
N ALA A 14 -8.33 -1.05 13.94
CA ALA A 14 -9.05 -2.32 14.02
C ALA A 14 -8.99 -3.14 12.71
N SER A 15 -8.27 -2.68 11.69
CA SER A 15 -8.27 -3.26 10.35
C SER A 15 -7.14 -4.28 10.11
N GLU A 16 -6.72 -4.99 11.15
CA GLU A 16 -5.51 -5.84 11.20
C GLU A 16 -5.40 -6.89 10.08
N GLU A 17 -6.52 -7.36 9.52
CA GLU A 17 -6.55 -8.47 8.55
C GLU A 17 -6.62 -8.02 7.07
N TRP A 18 -6.73 -6.72 6.80
CA TRP A 18 -7.01 -6.23 5.44
C TRP A 18 -5.87 -5.44 4.83
N ILE A 19 -5.62 -5.76 3.56
CA ILE A 19 -4.77 -4.97 2.67
C ILE A 19 -5.62 -4.27 1.63
N HIS A 20 -5.24 -3.05 1.29
CA HIS A 20 -6.00 -2.16 0.43
C HIS A 20 -5.08 -1.58 -0.63
N VAL A 21 -5.62 -1.32 -1.81
CA VAL A 21 -4.96 -0.50 -2.83
C VAL A 21 -5.81 0.73 -3.06
N VAL A 22 -5.24 1.91 -2.88
CA VAL A 22 -5.86 3.13 -3.40
C VAL A 22 -5.28 3.40 -4.77
N VAL A 23 -6.10 3.24 -5.82
CA VAL A 23 -5.71 3.57 -7.19
C VAL A 23 -5.91 5.06 -7.40
N GLU A 24 -4.88 5.75 -7.88
CA GLU A 24 -4.88 7.19 -8.08
C GLU A 24 -5.86 7.61 -9.18
N ALA A 25 -6.80 8.47 -8.82
CA ALA A 25 -7.80 9.01 -9.73
C ALA A 25 -8.38 10.31 -9.18
N ALA A 26 -8.82 11.21 -10.06
CA ALA A 26 -9.45 12.48 -9.69
C ALA A 26 -10.92 12.26 -9.24
N THR A 27 -11.10 11.71 -8.04
CA THR A 27 -12.42 11.35 -7.47
C THR A 27 -12.98 12.42 -6.53
N GLY A 28 -12.16 13.37 -6.09
CA GLY A 28 -12.45 14.30 -5.00
C GLY A 28 -12.44 13.65 -3.61
N VAL A 29 -12.00 12.38 -3.50
CA VAL A 29 -11.87 11.62 -2.26
C VAL A 29 -10.41 11.26 -2.04
N SER A 30 -9.85 11.73 -0.91
CA SER A 30 -8.48 11.42 -0.50
C SER A 30 -8.47 10.51 0.71
N TYR A 31 -7.76 9.40 0.59
CA TYR A 31 -7.56 8.45 1.66
C TYR A 31 -6.33 8.86 2.47
N GLN A 32 -6.47 8.95 3.79
CA GLN A 32 -5.41 9.28 4.74
C GLN A 32 -5.10 8.08 5.62
N GLN A 33 -3.81 7.91 5.96
CA GLN A 33 -3.38 6.88 6.89
C GLN A 33 -2.06 7.26 7.58
N GLN A 34 -1.88 6.78 8.81
CA GLN A 34 -0.60 6.78 9.50
C GLN A 34 0.27 5.62 8.99
N TYR A 35 1.54 5.86 8.69
CA TYR A 35 2.44 4.86 8.13
C TYR A 35 3.87 5.02 8.69
N GLY A 36 4.76 4.07 8.41
CA GLY A 36 6.17 4.11 8.81
C GLY A 36 6.43 3.67 10.26
N GLY A 37 5.55 2.82 10.82
CA GLY A 37 5.71 2.24 12.17
C GLY A 37 5.86 3.32 13.23
N THR A 38 6.93 3.22 14.02
CA THR A 38 7.24 4.14 15.13
C THR A 38 7.53 5.60 14.71
N ALA A 39 7.71 5.86 13.42
CA ALA A 39 7.86 7.22 12.91
C ALA A 39 6.51 7.97 12.80
N CYS A 40 5.38 7.26 12.88
CA CYS A 40 4.01 7.80 12.86
C CYS A 40 3.77 8.83 11.74
N ARG A 41 4.26 8.56 10.53
CA ARG A 41 4.17 9.46 9.38
C ARG A 41 2.73 9.56 8.91
N GLN A 42 2.38 10.64 8.21
CA GLN A 42 1.04 10.86 7.68
C GLN A 42 1.09 10.98 6.17
N GLY A 43 0.30 10.15 5.48
CA GLY A 43 0.22 10.12 4.02
C GLY A 43 -1.22 10.31 3.56
N TRP A 44 -1.38 10.85 2.36
CA TRP A 44 -2.69 10.85 1.71
C TRP A 44 -2.58 10.72 0.20
N VAL A 45 -3.57 10.05 -0.40
CA VAL A 45 -3.65 9.84 -1.84
C VAL A 45 -5.10 9.98 -2.30
N GLU A 46 -5.32 10.71 -3.40
CA GLU A 46 -6.64 10.85 -4.01
C GLU A 46 -6.91 9.68 -4.96
N GLY A 47 -8.07 9.07 -4.86
CA GLY A 47 -8.37 7.90 -5.66
C GLY A 47 -9.64 7.16 -5.29
N TYR A 48 -9.68 5.89 -5.63
CA TYR A 48 -10.67 4.94 -5.15
C TYR A 48 -9.97 3.76 -4.48
N LEU A 49 -10.56 3.27 -3.39
CA LEU A 49 -10.05 2.12 -2.66
C LEU A 49 -10.56 0.82 -3.28
N VAL A 50 -9.65 -0.14 -3.42
CA VAL A 50 -9.90 -1.52 -3.79
C VAL A 50 -9.45 -2.41 -2.62
N PRO A 51 -10.37 -3.10 -1.93
CA PRO A 51 -9.97 -4.10 -0.95
C PRO A 51 -9.34 -5.29 -1.68
N VAL A 52 -8.20 -5.75 -1.18
CA VAL A 52 -7.50 -6.93 -1.71
C VAL A 52 -7.31 -7.92 -0.57
N TYR A 53 -7.43 -9.21 -0.85
CA TYR A 53 -7.22 -10.25 0.14
C TYR A 53 -5.92 -10.99 -0.16
N ALA A 54 -4.91 -10.79 0.68
CA ALA A 54 -3.56 -11.30 0.49
C ALA A 54 -2.89 -11.53 1.87
N PRO A 55 -3.36 -12.50 2.66
CA PRO A 55 -2.90 -12.70 4.04
C PRO A 55 -1.43 -13.13 4.12
N ASP A 56 -0.97 -14.01 3.20
CA ASP A 56 0.42 -14.46 3.18
C ASP A 56 1.37 -13.30 2.82
N GLU A 57 0.96 -12.43 1.89
CA GLU A 57 1.72 -11.24 1.52
C GLU A 57 1.69 -10.18 2.62
N LEU A 58 0.57 -10.02 3.33
CA LEU A 58 0.48 -9.15 4.50
C LEU A 58 1.45 -9.61 5.59
N ASP A 59 1.48 -10.90 5.92
CA ASP A 59 2.45 -11.48 6.84
C ASP A 59 3.90 -11.22 6.36
N GLY A 60 4.14 -11.35 5.05
CA GLY A 60 5.44 -11.05 4.45
C GLY A 60 5.86 -9.58 4.56
N LEU A 61 4.92 -8.65 4.40
CA LEU A 61 5.14 -7.22 4.62
C LEU A 61 5.43 -6.93 6.09
N CYS A 62 4.63 -7.44 7.01
CA CYS A 62 4.85 -7.31 8.46
C CYS A 62 6.21 -7.89 8.87
N GLU A 63 6.59 -9.09 8.43
CA GLU A 63 7.92 -9.67 8.71
C GLU A 63 9.05 -8.77 8.19
N MET A 64 8.87 -8.18 7.00
CA MET A 64 9.88 -7.31 6.40
C MET A 64 10.03 -5.98 7.15
N PHE A 65 8.93 -5.30 7.48
CA PHE A 65 8.98 -3.98 8.11
C PHE A 65 9.13 -4.04 9.63
N GLU A 66 8.39 -4.90 10.31
CA GLU A 66 8.45 -5.06 11.77
C GLU A 66 9.64 -5.93 12.19
N GLY A 67 9.92 -6.99 11.45
CA GLY A 67 11.00 -7.93 11.76
C GLY A 67 12.37 -7.41 11.31
N HIS A 68 12.54 -7.22 10.00
CA HIS A 68 13.84 -6.86 9.41
C HIS A 68 14.18 -5.38 9.60
N PHE A 69 13.23 -4.45 9.36
CA PHE A 69 13.43 -3.02 9.60
C PHE A 69 13.11 -2.56 11.03
N ARG A 70 12.66 -3.47 11.91
CA ARG A 70 12.41 -3.23 13.34
C ARG A 70 11.39 -2.10 13.62
N GLY A 71 10.44 -1.89 12.71
CA GLY A 71 9.39 -0.87 12.86
C GLY A 71 9.91 0.58 12.82
N ALA A 72 11.15 0.79 12.36
CA ALA A 72 11.75 2.13 12.24
C ALA A 72 11.39 2.84 10.91
N GLY A 73 10.60 2.17 10.07
CA GLY A 73 10.34 2.56 8.69
C GLY A 73 11.59 2.50 7.80
N THR A 74 11.42 2.78 6.51
CA THR A 74 12.49 2.84 5.49
C THR A 74 12.86 4.26 5.09
N TRP A 75 12.46 5.27 5.88
CA TRP A 75 12.79 6.67 5.62
C TRP A 75 14.31 6.91 5.63
N ASN A 76 14.85 7.42 4.51
CA ASN A 76 16.29 7.55 4.23
C ASN A 76 17.08 6.22 4.20
N HIS A 77 16.39 5.08 4.13
CA HIS A 77 17.03 3.78 3.90
C HIS A 77 17.44 3.65 2.43
N GLN A 78 18.63 3.10 2.20
CA GLN A 78 19.04 2.71 0.87
C GLN A 78 18.70 1.23 0.68
N TRP A 79 17.64 0.99 -0.08
CA TRP A 79 17.21 -0.33 -0.49
C TRP A 79 18.37 -1.12 -1.12
N THR A 80 18.70 -2.25 -0.53
CA THR A 80 19.61 -3.21 -1.15
C THR A 80 18.90 -3.96 -2.28
N ALA A 81 19.67 -4.56 -3.20
CA ALA A 81 19.10 -5.33 -4.29
C ALA A 81 18.24 -6.52 -3.78
N ASP A 82 18.66 -7.16 -2.69
CA ASP A 82 17.96 -8.30 -2.09
C ASP A 82 16.66 -7.86 -1.41
N GLU A 83 16.67 -6.74 -0.68
CA GLU A 83 15.46 -6.16 -0.09
C GLU A 83 14.44 -5.76 -1.17
N LEU A 84 14.90 -5.11 -2.23
CA LEU A 84 14.04 -4.73 -3.35
C LEU A 84 13.48 -5.95 -4.08
N ALA A 85 14.28 -7.01 -4.23
CA ALA A 85 13.81 -8.27 -4.82
C ALA A 85 12.74 -8.93 -3.94
N LYS A 86 12.93 -8.99 -2.63
CA LYS A 86 11.94 -9.52 -1.68
C LYS A 86 10.64 -8.70 -1.72
N LEU A 87 10.74 -7.37 -1.66
CA LEU A 87 9.55 -6.51 -1.74
C LEU A 87 8.80 -6.69 -3.06
N ARG A 88 9.52 -6.79 -4.19
CA ARG A 88 8.91 -7.05 -5.50
C ARG A 88 8.17 -8.38 -5.53
N GLU A 89 8.73 -9.43 -4.92
CA GLU A 89 8.11 -10.75 -4.81
C GLU A 89 6.82 -10.69 -3.99
N ILE A 90 6.86 -10.06 -2.82
CA ILE A 90 5.69 -9.90 -1.93
C ILE A 90 4.59 -9.12 -2.66
N VAL A 91 4.92 -7.97 -3.25
CA VAL A 91 3.94 -7.16 -4.00
C VAL A 91 3.35 -7.94 -5.17
N ALA A 92 4.15 -8.74 -5.88
CA ALA A 92 3.66 -9.54 -6.99
C ALA A 92 2.75 -10.71 -6.57
N GLY A 93 2.81 -11.15 -5.31
CA GLY A 93 1.87 -12.12 -4.74
C GLY A 93 0.45 -11.56 -4.59
N VAL A 94 0.33 -10.25 -4.36
CA VAL A 94 -0.97 -9.58 -4.21
C VAL A 94 -1.72 -9.57 -5.54
N THR A 95 -2.87 -10.26 -5.56
CA THR A 95 -3.73 -10.34 -6.75
C THR A 95 -4.73 -9.20 -6.78
N PHE A 96 -4.68 -8.40 -7.84
CA PHE A 96 -5.63 -7.35 -8.15
C PHE A 96 -6.58 -7.82 -9.26
N TRP A 97 -7.89 -7.67 -9.05
CA TRP A 97 -8.89 -8.04 -10.04
C TRP A 97 -9.26 -6.82 -10.91
N ALA A 98 -8.66 -6.74 -12.09
CA ALA A 98 -9.04 -5.72 -13.07
C ALA A 98 -10.41 -6.08 -13.66
N CYS A 99 -11.31 -5.10 -13.74
CA CYS A 99 -12.65 -5.30 -14.27
C CYS A 99 -13.06 -4.13 -15.16
N ASP A 100 -13.44 -4.43 -16.40
CA ASP A 100 -14.00 -3.45 -17.35
C ASP A 100 -15.54 -3.36 -17.30
N GLY A 101 -16.14 -4.00 -16.29
CA GLY A 101 -17.59 -4.16 -16.11
C GLY A 101 -18.17 -5.39 -16.79
N THR A 102 -17.37 -6.15 -17.55
CA THR A 102 -17.83 -7.36 -18.25
C THR A 102 -16.93 -8.58 -18.05
N ASN A 103 -15.63 -8.37 -17.86
CA ASN A 103 -14.67 -9.43 -17.60
C ASN A 103 -13.83 -9.09 -16.36
N GLU A 104 -13.61 -10.10 -15.52
CA GLU A 104 -12.77 -10.00 -14.33
C GLU A 104 -11.47 -10.78 -14.60
N GLU A 105 -10.35 -10.07 -14.61
CA GLU A 105 -9.04 -10.67 -14.86
C GLU A 105 -8.11 -10.49 -13.65
N PRO A 106 -7.63 -11.58 -13.02
CA PRO A 106 -6.66 -11.47 -11.95
C PRO A 106 -5.30 -11.05 -12.53
N ARG A 107 -4.70 -10.02 -11.94
CA ARG A 107 -3.40 -9.47 -12.31
C ARG A 107 -2.55 -9.26 -11.05
N PRO A 108 -1.28 -9.69 -11.05
CA PRO A 108 -0.41 -9.37 -9.93
C PRO A 108 -0.13 -7.86 -9.89
N LEU A 109 -0.02 -7.29 -8.70
CA LEU A 109 0.50 -5.94 -8.54
C LEU A 109 1.97 -5.88 -8.92
N ARG A 110 2.45 -4.67 -9.19
CA ARG A 110 3.87 -4.40 -9.43
C ARG A 110 4.33 -3.29 -8.51
N LEU A 111 5.53 -3.43 -7.95
CA LEU A 111 6.16 -2.36 -7.22
C LEU A 111 6.45 -1.18 -8.16
N ASP A 112 6.09 0.04 -7.75
CA ASP A 112 6.48 1.25 -8.48
C ASP A 112 7.87 1.70 -8.03
N GLU A 113 8.89 1.18 -8.70
CA GLU A 113 10.29 1.51 -8.41
C GLU A 113 10.64 2.98 -8.71
N GLY A 114 9.85 3.67 -9.54
CA GLY A 114 10.02 5.11 -9.80
C GLY A 114 9.68 5.97 -8.58
N ARG A 115 8.85 5.43 -7.67
CA ARG A 115 8.42 6.07 -6.42
C ARG A 115 8.98 5.38 -5.18
N LEU A 116 10.01 4.56 -5.31
CA LEU A 116 10.58 3.78 -4.21
C LEU A 116 11.03 4.64 -3.01
N ALA A 117 11.37 5.91 -3.23
CA ALA A 117 11.71 6.85 -2.15
C ALA A 117 10.53 7.15 -1.20
N GLU A 118 9.30 6.89 -1.64
CA GLU A 118 8.09 6.99 -0.82
C GLU A 118 7.75 5.68 -0.10
N ALA A 119 8.35 4.55 -0.52
CA ALA A 119 8.05 3.25 0.05
C ALA A 119 8.45 3.18 1.52
N ASP A 120 7.50 2.81 2.36
CA ASP A 120 7.64 2.70 3.80
C ASP A 120 6.60 1.71 4.35
N GLU A 121 6.72 1.35 5.63
CA GLU A 121 5.74 0.49 6.30
C GLU A 121 4.34 1.08 6.17
N ALA A 122 3.33 0.25 5.87
CA ALA A 122 1.95 0.64 5.58
C ALA A 122 1.78 1.64 4.43
N TRP A 123 2.80 1.83 3.57
CA TRP A 123 2.76 2.73 2.42
C TRP A 123 3.70 2.25 1.30
N ILE A 124 3.19 1.41 0.39
CA ILE A 124 4.00 0.88 -0.72
C ILE A 124 3.44 1.36 -2.07
N PRO A 125 4.18 2.21 -2.81
CA PRO A 125 3.81 2.59 -4.17
C PRO A 125 3.74 1.37 -5.09
N VAL A 126 2.62 1.22 -5.79
CA VAL A 126 2.38 0.11 -6.71
C VAL A 126 1.84 0.61 -8.04
N THR A 127 2.03 -0.19 -9.09
CA THR A 127 1.33 -0.06 -10.37
C THR A 127 0.27 -1.15 -10.47
N THR A 128 -0.97 -0.74 -10.69
CA THR A 128 -2.10 -1.62 -10.97
C THR A 128 -2.42 -1.59 -12.48
N PRO A 129 -3.29 -2.50 -12.97
CA PRO A 129 -3.82 -2.42 -14.32
C PRO A 129 -4.58 -1.11 -14.63
N ASP A 130 -5.16 -0.47 -13.61
CA ASP A 130 -5.96 0.75 -13.74
C ASP A 130 -5.12 2.03 -13.62
N GLY A 131 -3.88 1.94 -13.11
CA GLY A 131 -3.00 3.09 -12.94
C GLY A 131 -2.02 2.97 -11.78
N PRO A 132 -1.32 4.06 -11.43
CA PRO A 132 -0.52 4.11 -10.21
C PRO A 132 -1.43 4.04 -8.97
N GLY A 133 -0.91 3.50 -7.88
CA GLY A 133 -1.62 3.41 -6.63
C GLY A 133 -0.69 3.23 -5.44
N VAL A 134 -1.29 3.12 -4.26
CA VAL A 134 -0.57 2.85 -3.01
C VAL A 134 -1.22 1.65 -2.33
N LEU A 135 -0.39 0.67 -1.99
CA LEU A 135 -0.74 -0.49 -1.19
C LEU A 135 -0.60 -0.12 0.30
N LEU A 136 -1.66 -0.37 1.05
CA LEU A 136 -1.91 0.12 2.40
C LEU A 136 -2.42 -1.02 3.28
N TRP A 137 -1.95 -1.12 4.51
CA TRP A 137 -2.41 -2.08 5.53
C TRP A 137 -2.36 -1.44 6.92
N CYS A 138 -2.75 -2.17 7.96
CA CYS A 138 -2.66 -1.68 9.34
C CYS A 138 -1.20 -1.37 9.72
N ASN A 139 -0.92 -0.16 10.16
CA ASN A 139 0.42 0.24 10.64
C ASN A 139 0.66 -0.33 12.05
N SER A 140 1.87 -0.77 12.37
CA SER A 140 2.15 -1.53 13.60
C SER A 140 2.49 -0.64 14.83
N ASP A 141 1.88 0.55 14.98
CA ASP A 141 2.26 1.56 16.00
C ASP A 141 1.93 1.19 17.47
#